data_AF-A0A851LA56-F1
#
_entry.id   AF-A0A851LA56-F1
#
_cell.length_a   1.000
_cell.length_b   1.000
_cell.length_c   1.000
_cell.angle_alpha   90.00
_cell.angle_beta   90.00
_cell.angle_gamma   90.00
#
_symmetry.space_group_name_H-M   'P 1'
#
loop_
_entity.id
_entity.type
_entity.pdbx_description
1 polymer ?
#
loop_
_entity_poly.entity_id
_entity_poly.type
_entity_poly.pdbx_seq_one_letter_code
_entity_poly.pdbx_strand_id
1 'polypeptide(L)'
;LFFFLISDAIAEIRAVCIEEIGVWMKMYSDAFLNDSYLKYVGWTLHDRVSIVICHLITVCVFPFCHCNKIPFQDRIVSMTLDKEYDVAVEAIRLVTLILHGSEEALSNEDCENVYHLVYSAHRPVAVAAGEFLHKKLFSRHDPQAEEALAKRRGRNSPNGNLIRMLVLFFLESELHEHAAYLVDSLWESSQELLKDWECMTELLLEEPVQGEEAMSDRQESALIELMVCTIRQAAEAHPPVGRGTGKRVSGT
;
A
#
# COMPACT_ATOMS: atom_id res chain seq x y z
N LEU A 1 26.75 -15.42 22.42
CA LEU A 1 25.36 -15.34 22.92
C LEU A 1 24.39 -15.14 21.76
N PHE A 2 24.44 -14.02 21.04
CA PHE A 2 23.61 -13.74 19.85
C PHE A 2 23.47 -14.92 18.88
N PHE A 3 24.59 -15.48 18.40
CA PHE A 3 24.57 -16.56 17.41
C PHE A 3 23.88 -17.85 17.86
N PHE A 4 23.75 -18.04 19.17
CA PHE A 4 23.01 -19.17 19.74
C PHE A 4 21.52 -18.85 19.86
N LEU A 5 21.19 -17.63 20.30
CA LEU A 5 19.82 -17.19 20.57
C LEU A 5 19.01 -16.88 19.30
N ILE A 6 19.67 -16.57 18.18
CA ILE A 6 18.96 -16.27 16.92
C ILE A 6 18.23 -17.49 16.33
N SER A 7 18.58 -18.69 16.77
CA SER A 7 17.92 -19.94 16.39
C SER A 7 17.28 -20.64 17.60
N ASP A 8 16.93 -19.86 18.63
CA ASP A 8 16.28 -20.38 19.85
C ASP A 8 14.90 -20.99 19.55
N ALA A 9 14.44 -21.92 20.37
CA ALA A 9 13.11 -22.50 20.25
C ALA A 9 12.01 -21.45 20.54
N ILE A 10 12.27 -20.49 21.42
CA ILE A 10 11.34 -19.44 21.84
C ILE A 10 11.34 -18.31 20.80
N ALA A 11 10.16 -18.02 20.23
CA ALA A 11 10.02 -17.03 19.16
C ALA A 11 10.37 -15.61 19.60
N GLU A 12 9.99 -15.24 20.82
CA GLU A 12 10.27 -13.93 21.40
C GLU A 12 11.77 -13.68 21.54
N ILE A 13 12.55 -14.72 21.85
CA ILE A 13 14.03 -14.62 21.93
C ILE A 13 14.60 -14.39 20.53
N ARG A 14 14.12 -15.12 19.51
CA ARG A 14 14.54 -14.91 18.12
C ARG A 14 14.18 -13.51 17.63
N ALA A 15 12.97 -13.04 17.94
CA ALA A 15 12.50 -11.70 17.57
C ALA A 15 13.39 -10.60 18.15
N VAL A 16 13.75 -10.68 19.44
CA VAL A 16 14.68 -9.72 20.08
C VAL A 16 16.06 -9.76 19.42
N CYS A 17 16.59 -10.94 19.10
CA CYS A 17 17.87 -11.02 18.39
C CYS A 17 17.81 -10.32 17.03
N ILE A 18 16.70 -10.47 16.31
CA ILE A 18 16.52 -9.85 15.01
C ILE A 18 16.35 -8.35 15.14
N GLU A 19 15.63 -7.87 16.15
CA GLU A 19 15.56 -6.43 16.43
C GLU A 19 16.96 -5.82 16.65
N GLU A 20 17.77 -6.45 17.50
CA GLU A 20 19.12 -5.98 17.82
C GLU A 20 20.07 -5.99 16.61
N ILE A 21 19.97 -6.98 15.71
CA ILE A 21 20.78 -6.98 14.48
C ILE A 21 20.46 -5.76 13.60
N GLY A 22 19.19 -5.35 13.56
CA GLY A 22 18.76 -4.15 12.83
C GLY A 22 19.28 -2.87 13.43
N VAL A 23 19.29 -2.79 14.77
CA VAL A 23 19.91 -1.66 15.48
C VAL A 23 21.39 -1.54 15.13
N TRP A 24 22.13 -2.65 15.11
CA TRP A 24 23.56 -2.62 14.77
C TRP A 24 23.81 -2.22 13.32
N MET A 25 23.02 -2.75 12.38
CA MET A 25 23.07 -2.36 10.96
C MET A 25 22.80 -0.87 10.77
N LYS A 26 21.86 -0.30 11.54
CA LYS A 26 21.52 1.12 11.51
C LYS A 26 22.59 2.02 12.13
N MET A 27 23.14 1.62 13.28
CA MET A 27 24.08 2.44 14.04
C MET A 27 25.51 2.40 13.48
N TYR A 28 25.91 1.27 12.89
CA TYR A 28 27.27 1.01 12.42
C TYR A 28 27.26 0.27 11.09
N SER A 29 26.66 0.87 10.06
CA SER A 29 26.47 0.27 8.73
C SER A 29 27.77 -0.25 8.12
N ASP A 30 28.87 0.49 8.23
CA ASP A 30 30.16 0.13 7.62
C ASP A 30 30.71 -1.22 8.12
N ALA A 31 30.33 -1.62 9.35
CA ALA A 31 30.79 -2.86 9.97
C ALA A 31 29.75 -3.99 9.92
N PHE A 32 28.45 -3.66 9.94
CA PHE A 32 27.38 -4.65 10.12
C PHE A 32 26.47 -4.83 8.90
N LEU A 33 26.43 -3.87 7.96
CA LEU A 33 25.65 -3.98 6.74
C LEU A 33 26.44 -4.73 5.66
N ASN A 34 26.63 -6.03 5.86
CA ASN A 34 27.30 -6.93 4.92
C ASN A 34 26.72 -8.34 4.96
N ASP A 35 27.11 -9.17 3.99
CA ASP A 35 26.58 -10.52 3.78
C ASP A 35 26.74 -11.44 5.00
N SER A 36 27.74 -11.20 5.85
CA SER A 36 27.97 -12.02 7.05
C SER A 36 26.86 -11.86 8.09
N TYR A 37 26.16 -10.73 8.09
CA TYR A 37 25.03 -10.44 8.98
C TYR A 37 23.68 -10.53 8.26
N LEU A 38 23.61 -10.11 6.99
CA LEU A 38 22.38 -10.20 6.18
C LEU A 38 21.89 -11.64 5.99
N LYS A 39 22.77 -12.65 6.07
CA LYS A 39 22.35 -14.05 6.06
C LYS A 39 21.36 -14.41 7.17
N TYR A 40 21.47 -13.77 8.35
CA TYR A 40 20.55 -14.03 9.46
C TYR A 40 19.17 -13.43 9.21
N VAL A 41 19.13 -12.26 8.57
CA VAL A 41 17.88 -11.67 8.06
C VAL A 41 17.25 -12.62 7.05
N GLY A 42 18.04 -13.10 6.08
CA GLY A 42 17.58 -14.06 5.07
C GLY A 42 17.01 -15.36 5.64
N TRP A 43 17.69 -15.98 6.61
CA TRP A 43 17.18 -17.19 7.27
C TRP A 43 15.90 -16.94 8.04
N THR A 44 15.79 -15.77 8.67
CA THR A 44 14.62 -15.40 9.47
C THR A 44 13.39 -15.14 8.60
N LEU A 45 13.53 -14.79 7.31
CA LEU A 45 12.38 -14.71 6.37
C LEU A 45 11.64 -16.05 6.19
N HIS A 46 12.22 -17.14 6.67
CA HIS A 46 11.62 -18.48 6.68
C HIS A 46 11.17 -18.93 8.08
N ASP A 47 11.17 -18.03 9.07
CA ASP A 47 10.61 -18.32 10.38
C ASP A 47 9.12 -18.65 10.27
N ARG A 48 8.66 -19.60 11.09
CA ARG A 48 7.27 -20.08 11.08
C ARG A 48 6.36 -19.28 12.01
N VAL A 49 6.91 -18.33 12.77
CA VAL A 49 6.18 -17.54 13.75
C VAL A 49 6.10 -16.09 13.30
N SER A 50 4.87 -15.60 13.13
CA SER A 50 4.59 -14.25 12.60
C SER A 50 5.31 -13.14 13.37
N ILE A 51 5.37 -13.21 14.70
CA ILE A 51 6.03 -12.18 15.51
C ILE A 51 7.50 -11.97 15.13
N VAL A 52 8.23 -13.04 14.79
CA VAL A 52 9.64 -12.95 14.39
C VAL A 52 9.76 -12.27 13.04
N ILE A 53 8.85 -12.59 12.12
CA ILE A 53 8.76 -11.97 10.80
C ILE A 53 8.40 -10.47 10.91
N CYS A 54 7.51 -10.08 11.81
CA CYS A 54 7.17 -8.67 12.02
C CYS A 54 8.38 -7.85 12.50
N HIS A 55 9.16 -8.39 13.45
CA HIS A 55 10.39 -7.73 13.93
C HIS A 55 11.44 -7.67 12.83
N LEU A 56 11.58 -8.74 12.04
CA LEU A 56 12.45 -8.77 10.87
C LEU A 56 12.13 -7.68 9.86
N ILE A 57 10.85 -7.46 9.57
CA ILE A 57 10.43 -6.45 8.61
C ILE A 57 10.74 -5.04 9.11
N THR A 58 10.53 -4.78 10.40
CA THR A 58 10.91 -3.51 11.06
C THR A 58 12.40 -3.23 10.92
N VAL A 59 13.22 -4.27 11.04
CA VAL A 59 14.67 -4.23 10.91
C VAL A 59 15.12 -4.04 9.46
N CYS A 60 14.39 -4.60 8.49
CA CYS A 60 14.72 -4.54 7.07
C CYS A 60 14.52 -3.17 6.43
N VAL A 61 13.78 -2.25 7.07
CA VAL A 61 13.51 -0.90 6.56
C VAL A 61 14.79 -0.13 6.27
N PHE A 62 15.72 -0.10 7.23
CA PHE A 62 16.98 0.65 7.09
C PHE A 62 17.90 0.10 5.97
N PRO A 63 18.26 -1.20 5.96
CA PRO A 63 19.17 -1.74 4.95
C PRO A 63 18.57 -1.69 3.54
N PHE A 64 17.26 -1.95 3.37
CA PHE A 64 16.67 -2.03 2.04
C PHE A 64 16.50 -0.67 1.35
N CYS A 65 16.40 0.42 2.11
CA CYS A 65 16.48 1.77 1.53
C CYS A 65 17.90 2.15 1.04
N HIS A 66 18.95 1.50 1.53
CA HIS A 66 20.35 1.83 1.21
C HIS A 66 21.02 0.85 0.25
N CYS A 67 20.36 -0.25 -0.09
CA CYS A 67 20.89 -1.26 -1.02
C CYS A 67 20.34 -1.04 -2.44
N ASN A 68 21.24 -0.94 -3.43
CA ASN A 68 20.86 -0.88 -4.85
C ASN A 68 20.15 -2.13 -5.35
N LYS A 69 20.36 -3.28 -4.69
CA LYS A 69 19.64 -4.54 -4.92
C LYS A 69 19.13 -5.05 -3.59
N ILE A 70 17.84 -5.28 -3.51
CA ILE A 70 17.21 -5.75 -2.27
C ILE A 70 17.48 -7.24 -2.09
N PRO A 71 18.18 -7.64 -1.02
CA PRO A 71 18.36 -9.05 -0.71
C PRO A 71 17.01 -9.72 -0.48
N PHE A 72 16.84 -10.94 -1.01
CA PHE A 72 15.66 -11.79 -0.79
C PHE A 72 14.33 -11.22 -1.29
N GLN A 73 14.36 -10.32 -2.28
CA GLN A 73 13.17 -9.69 -2.85
C GLN A 73 12.05 -10.68 -3.21
N ASP A 74 12.37 -11.75 -3.96
CA ASP A 74 11.37 -12.75 -4.37
C ASP A 74 10.64 -13.36 -3.17
N ARG A 75 11.37 -13.61 -2.07
CA ARG A 75 10.80 -14.14 -0.84
C ARG A 75 9.89 -13.11 -0.18
N ILE A 76 10.31 -11.85 -0.10
CA ILE A 76 9.53 -10.76 0.50
C ILE A 76 8.22 -10.56 -0.27
N VAL A 77 8.28 -10.54 -1.62
CA VAL A 77 7.07 -10.44 -2.46
C VAL A 77 6.16 -11.65 -2.22
N SER A 78 6.70 -12.87 -2.14
CA SER A 78 5.88 -14.07 -1.86
C SER A 78 5.13 -13.99 -0.53
N MET A 79 5.67 -13.28 0.46
CA MET A 79 5.06 -13.12 1.78
C MET A 79 3.88 -12.15 1.78
N THR A 80 3.71 -11.32 0.74
CA THR A 80 2.49 -10.49 0.60
C THR A 80 1.23 -11.35 0.45
N LEU A 81 1.39 -12.61 0.04
CA LEU A 81 0.34 -13.62 -0.10
C LEU A 81 0.46 -14.72 0.96
N ASP A 82 1.10 -14.44 2.11
CA ASP A 82 1.24 -15.42 3.18
C ASP A 82 -0.13 -15.83 3.75
N LYS A 83 -0.18 -17.05 4.30
CA LYS A 83 -1.38 -17.59 4.94
C LYS A 83 -1.70 -16.89 6.25
N GLU A 84 -0.67 -16.41 6.94
CA GLU A 84 -0.81 -15.61 8.15
C GLU A 84 -0.96 -14.13 7.78
N TYR A 85 -2.14 -13.55 8.04
CA TYR A 85 -2.43 -12.17 7.62
C TYR A 85 -1.47 -11.13 8.22
N ASP A 86 -1.03 -11.32 9.46
CA ASP A 86 -0.07 -10.41 10.10
C ASP A 86 1.26 -10.36 9.33
N VAL A 87 1.72 -11.51 8.83
CA VAL A 87 2.92 -11.59 7.97
C VAL A 87 2.69 -10.87 6.66
N ALA A 88 1.53 -11.08 6.02
CA ALA A 88 1.19 -10.43 4.77
C ALA A 88 1.14 -8.90 4.89
N VAL A 89 0.53 -8.37 5.96
CA VAL A 89 0.46 -6.93 6.23
C VAL A 89 1.85 -6.32 6.29
N GLU A 90 2.74 -6.90 7.09
CA GLU A 90 4.09 -6.37 7.23
C GLU A 90 4.88 -6.51 5.92
N ALA A 91 4.71 -7.61 5.18
CA ALA A 91 5.37 -7.79 3.89
C ALA A 91 4.95 -6.71 2.88
N ILE A 92 3.66 -6.38 2.82
CA ILE A 92 3.16 -5.30 1.93
C ILE A 92 3.75 -3.95 2.33
N ARG A 93 3.85 -3.64 3.63
CA ARG A 93 4.50 -2.42 4.11
C ARG A 93 5.97 -2.37 3.72
N LEU A 94 6.68 -3.49 3.81
CA LEU A 94 8.08 -3.57 3.39
C LEU A 94 8.24 -3.33 1.88
N VAL A 95 7.42 -3.97 1.06
CA VAL A 95 7.39 -3.79 -0.39
C VAL A 95 7.03 -2.33 -0.76
N THR A 96 6.17 -1.69 0.03
CA THR A 96 5.84 -0.25 -0.10
C THR A 96 7.04 0.66 0.19
N LEU A 97 7.89 0.30 1.15
CA LEU A 97 9.12 1.04 1.47
C LEU A 97 10.18 0.84 0.39
N ILE A 98 10.31 -0.39 -0.09
CA ILE A 98 11.16 -0.77 -1.22
C ILE A 98 10.83 0.08 -2.46
N LEU A 99 9.53 0.17 -2.80
CA LEU A 99 9.05 0.97 -3.92
C LEU A 99 9.46 2.45 -3.80
N HIS A 100 9.45 2.98 -2.58
CA HIS A 100 9.85 4.37 -2.33
C HIS A 100 11.35 4.61 -2.50
N GLY A 101 12.19 3.61 -2.17
CA GLY A 101 13.64 3.69 -2.34
C GLY A 101 14.09 3.50 -3.79
N SER A 102 13.37 2.67 -4.56
CA SER A 102 13.63 2.41 -5.97
C SER A 102 12.36 1.94 -6.69
N GLU A 103 11.85 2.75 -7.62
CA GLU A 103 10.64 2.39 -8.37
C GLU A 103 10.82 1.16 -9.26
N GLU A 104 12.06 0.91 -9.71
CA GLU A 104 12.45 -0.21 -10.57
C GLU A 104 12.72 -1.49 -9.78
N ALA A 105 12.68 -1.45 -8.45
CA ALA A 105 12.94 -2.63 -7.63
C ALA A 105 11.91 -3.73 -7.89
N LEU A 106 10.63 -3.41 -8.05
CA LEU A 106 9.55 -4.38 -8.17
C LEU A 106 9.13 -4.56 -9.63
N SER A 107 8.88 -5.81 -10.03
CA SER A 107 8.31 -6.07 -11.35
C SER A 107 6.83 -5.64 -11.42
N ASN A 108 6.29 -5.51 -12.63
CA ASN A 108 4.86 -5.20 -12.81
C ASN A 108 3.97 -6.32 -12.26
N GLU A 109 4.37 -7.59 -12.44
CA GLU A 109 3.64 -8.75 -11.90
C GLU A 109 3.62 -8.72 -10.36
N ASP A 110 4.74 -8.37 -9.71
CA ASP A 110 4.78 -8.20 -8.25
C ASP A 110 3.82 -7.10 -7.78
N CYS A 111 3.77 -5.98 -8.52
CA CYS A 111 2.88 -4.88 -8.21
C CYS A 111 1.40 -5.27 -8.37
N GLU A 112 1.05 -5.97 -9.47
CA GLU A 112 -0.30 -6.45 -9.74
C GLU A 112 -0.81 -7.40 -8.63
N ASN A 113 0.05 -8.31 -8.16
CA ASN A 113 -0.28 -9.20 -7.05
C ASN A 113 -0.64 -8.41 -5.78
N VAL A 114 0.09 -7.33 -5.47
CA VAL A 114 -0.22 -6.47 -4.32
C VAL A 114 -1.49 -5.63 -4.57
N TYR A 115 -1.71 -5.15 -5.78
CA TYR A 115 -2.92 -4.40 -6.13
C TYR A 115 -4.20 -5.21 -5.90
N HIS A 116 -4.21 -6.49 -6.23
CA HIS A 116 -5.37 -7.35 -5.98
C HIS A 116 -5.73 -7.45 -4.49
N LEU A 117 -4.77 -7.25 -3.58
CA LEU A 117 -4.99 -7.32 -2.14
C LEU A 117 -5.83 -6.17 -1.60
N VAL A 118 -6.01 -5.06 -2.34
CA VAL A 118 -6.95 -3.98 -1.96
C VAL A 118 -8.39 -4.48 -1.86
N TYR A 119 -8.69 -5.65 -2.41
CA TYR A 119 -10.00 -6.30 -2.33
C TYR A 119 -10.08 -7.39 -1.26
N SER A 120 -9.02 -7.61 -0.49
CA SER A 120 -8.99 -8.62 0.57
C SER A 120 -10.14 -8.43 1.58
N ALA A 121 -10.70 -9.54 2.06
CA ALA A 121 -11.67 -9.54 3.15
C ALA A 121 -11.03 -9.11 4.48
N HIS A 122 -9.72 -9.36 4.66
CA HIS A 122 -8.99 -8.95 5.84
C HIS A 122 -8.58 -7.47 5.73
N ARG A 123 -9.32 -6.57 6.39
CA ARG A 123 -9.13 -5.12 6.27
C ARG A 123 -7.68 -4.64 6.48
N PRO A 124 -6.90 -5.13 7.47
CA PRO A 124 -5.50 -4.71 7.60
C PRO A 124 -4.63 -4.98 6.37
N VAL A 125 -4.83 -6.12 5.69
CA VAL A 125 -4.13 -6.43 4.43
C VAL A 125 -4.57 -5.47 3.33
N ALA A 126 -5.88 -5.24 3.22
CA ALA A 126 -6.44 -4.37 2.21
C ALA A 126 -5.99 -2.91 2.36
N VAL A 127 -5.94 -2.39 3.58
CA VAL A 127 -5.44 -1.03 3.87
C VAL A 127 -3.95 -0.91 3.58
N ALA A 128 -3.13 -1.89 3.97
CA ALA A 128 -1.71 -1.91 3.64
C ALA A 128 -1.48 -1.92 2.11
N ALA A 129 -2.27 -2.70 1.36
CA ALA A 129 -2.24 -2.70 -0.09
C ALA A 129 -2.74 -1.36 -0.68
N GLY A 130 -3.71 -0.72 -0.04
CA GLY A 130 -4.19 0.61 -0.40
C GLY A 130 -3.11 1.68 -0.23
N GLU A 131 -2.29 1.61 0.83
CA GLU A 131 -1.11 2.46 0.98
C GLU A 131 -0.08 2.23 -0.14
N PHE A 132 0.18 0.96 -0.49
CA PHE A 132 1.05 0.62 -1.63
C PHE A 132 0.54 1.22 -2.94
N LEU A 133 -0.75 1.01 -3.25
CA LEU A 133 -1.40 1.55 -4.43
C LEU A 133 -1.36 3.08 -4.46
N HIS A 134 -1.69 3.73 -3.35
CA HIS A 134 -1.59 5.18 -3.20
C HIS A 134 -0.18 5.66 -3.56
N LYS A 135 0.87 5.08 -2.96
CA LYS A 135 2.24 5.50 -3.28
C LYS A 135 2.58 5.32 -4.76
N LYS A 136 2.16 4.23 -5.39
CA LYS A 136 2.41 4.02 -6.83
C LYS A 136 1.65 5.01 -7.72
N LEU A 137 0.40 5.32 -7.38
CA LEU A 137 -0.39 6.30 -8.14
C LEU A 137 0.21 7.71 -8.02
N PHE A 138 0.63 8.09 -6.82
CA PHE A 138 1.18 9.41 -6.54
C PHE A 138 2.65 9.57 -6.95
N SER A 139 3.44 8.49 -7.07
CA SER A 139 4.83 8.62 -7.51
C SER A 139 4.97 9.13 -8.94
N ARG A 140 3.93 8.92 -9.76
CA ARG A 140 3.81 9.46 -11.12
C ARG A 140 3.28 10.89 -11.18
N HIS A 141 2.94 11.48 -10.03
CA HIS A 141 2.25 12.75 -9.93
C HIS A 141 3.22 13.86 -9.51
N ASP A 142 3.50 14.82 -10.38
CA ASP A 142 4.19 16.06 -10.01
C ASP A 142 3.14 17.10 -9.55
N PRO A 143 3.07 17.44 -8.25
CA PRO A 143 2.05 18.36 -7.74
C PRO A 143 2.06 19.72 -8.42
N GLN A 144 3.24 20.22 -8.84
CA GLN A 144 3.34 21.53 -9.48
C GLN A 144 2.83 21.48 -10.92
N ALA A 145 3.13 20.41 -11.63
CA ALA A 145 2.65 20.20 -12.99
C ALA A 145 1.13 20.06 -13.02
N GLU A 146 0.56 19.32 -12.07
CA GLU A 146 -0.87 19.03 -12.00
C GLU A 146 -1.68 20.24 -11.58
N GLU A 147 -1.17 21.04 -10.64
CA GLU A 147 -1.73 22.35 -10.29
C GLU A 147 -1.73 23.32 -11.50
N ALA A 148 -0.64 23.33 -12.28
CA ALA A 148 -0.54 24.15 -13.48
C ALA A 148 -1.51 23.65 -14.58
N LEU A 149 -1.69 22.34 -14.71
CA LEU A 149 -2.63 21.73 -15.65
C LEU A 149 -4.09 22.04 -15.27
N ALA A 150 -4.45 21.91 -14.00
CA ALA A 150 -5.78 22.27 -13.50
C ALA A 150 -6.11 23.73 -13.82
N LYS A 151 -5.20 24.66 -13.51
CA LYS A 151 -5.38 26.09 -13.83
C LYS A 151 -5.52 26.36 -15.32
N ARG A 152 -4.73 25.68 -16.16
CA ARG A 152 -4.86 25.81 -17.63
C ARG A 152 -6.19 25.30 -18.15
N ARG A 153 -6.73 24.26 -17.53
CA ARG A 153 -8.06 23.70 -17.83
C ARG A 153 -9.20 24.44 -17.15
N GLY A 154 -8.91 25.45 -16.32
CA GLY A 154 -9.92 26.16 -15.53
C GLY A 154 -10.60 25.29 -14.46
N ARG A 155 -9.96 24.19 -14.05
CA ARG A 155 -10.46 23.28 -13.00
C ARG A 155 -10.05 23.79 -11.63
N ASN A 156 -10.90 23.54 -10.63
CA ASN A 156 -10.65 24.00 -9.26
C ASN A 156 -9.68 23.10 -8.49
N SER A 157 -9.55 21.83 -8.90
CA SER A 157 -8.71 20.84 -8.22
C SER A 157 -7.64 20.22 -9.14
N PRO A 158 -6.41 19.97 -8.62
CA PRO A 158 -5.37 19.23 -9.33
C PRO A 158 -5.61 17.71 -9.36
N ASN A 159 -6.60 17.18 -8.65
CA ASN A 159 -6.79 15.74 -8.46
C ASN A 159 -7.40 15.01 -9.66
N GLY A 160 -7.83 15.73 -10.72
CA GLY A 160 -8.59 15.15 -11.82
C GLY A 160 -7.91 13.96 -12.50
N ASN A 161 -6.60 14.03 -12.74
CA ASN A 161 -5.85 12.93 -13.33
C ASN A 161 -5.75 11.72 -12.38
N LEU A 162 -5.56 11.94 -11.08
CA LEU A 162 -5.53 10.85 -10.08
C LEU A 162 -6.88 10.14 -9.98
N ILE A 163 -7.98 10.89 -10.00
CA ILE A 163 -9.33 10.32 -10.00
C ILE A 163 -9.55 9.47 -11.25
N ARG A 164 -9.15 9.95 -12.43
CA ARG A 164 -9.21 9.17 -13.68
C ARG A 164 -8.37 7.89 -13.61
N MET A 165 -7.17 7.96 -13.04
CA MET A 165 -6.33 6.77 -12.82
C MET A 165 -6.97 5.77 -11.85
N LEU A 166 -7.64 6.24 -10.80
CA LEU A 166 -8.36 5.38 -9.87
C LEU A 166 -9.58 4.71 -10.54
N VAL A 167 -10.30 5.42 -11.40
CA VAL A 167 -11.39 4.87 -12.21
C VAL A 167 -10.87 3.77 -13.15
N LEU A 168 -9.76 4.02 -13.85
CA LEU A 168 -9.12 3.04 -14.71
C LEU A 168 -8.69 1.80 -13.92
N PHE A 169 -8.03 1.99 -12.77
CA PHE A 169 -7.65 0.91 -11.87
C PHE A 169 -8.85 0.05 -11.47
N PHE A 170 -9.97 0.68 -11.07
CA PHE A 170 -11.18 -0.04 -10.71
C PHE A 170 -11.71 -0.88 -11.89
N LEU A 171 -11.78 -0.30 -13.08
CA LEU A 171 -12.27 -0.97 -14.29
C LEU A 171 -11.37 -2.11 -14.77
N GLU A 172 -10.05 -1.92 -14.73
CA GLU A 172 -9.05 -2.90 -15.18
C GLU A 172 -8.87 -4.06 -14.21
N SER A 173 -9.15 -3.83 -12.91
CA SER A 173 -8.97 -4.87 -11.91
C SER A 173 -9.87 -6.09 -12.11
N GLU A 174 -11.08 -5.91 -12.68
CA GLU A 174 -12.08 -6.97 -12.94
C GLU A 174 -12.39 -7.94 -11.78
N LEU A 175 -11.98 -7.62 -10.55
CA LEU A 175 -12.14 -8.47 -9.37
C LEU A 175 -13.45 -8.22 -8.61
N HIS A 176 -13.98 -6.99 -8.70
CA HIS A 176 -15.19 -6.60 -7.99
C HIS A 176 -16.10 -5.75 -8.88
N GLU A 177 -17.40 -6.01 -8.77
CA GLU A 177 -18.44 -5.23 -9.47
C GLU A 177 -18.71 -3.86 -8.82
N HIS A 178 -18.33 -3.69 -7.54
CA HIS A 178 -18.64 -2.49 -6.75
C HIS A 178 -17.37 -1.93 -6.08
N ALA A 179 -17.30 -0.60 -5.95
CA ALA A 179 -16.09 0.09 -5.51
C ALA A 179 -15.91 0.13 -3.98
N ALA A 180 -16.88 -0.36 -3.20
CA ALA A 180 -16.91 -0.21 -1.74
C ALA A 180 -15.64 -0.69 -1.03
N TYR A 181 -15.07 -1.82 -1.46
CA TYR A 181 -13.86 -2.39 -0.87
C TYR A 181 -12.60 -1.63 -1.30
N LEU A 182 -12.54 -1.15 -2.55
CA LEU A 182 -11.44 -0.31 -3.02
C LEU A 182 -11.40 1.02 -2.26
N VAL A 183 -12.55 1.68 -2.12
CA VAL A 183 -12.69 2.93 -1.37
C VAL A 183 -12.27 2.74 0.09
N ASP A 184 -12.71 1.68 0.75
CA ASP A 184 -12.34 1.42 2.15
C ASP A 184 -10.84 1.18 2.33
N SER A 185 -10.19 0.50 1.38
CA SER A 185 -8.74 0.26 1.42
C SER A 185 -7.92 1.53 1.31
N LEU A 186 -8.41 2.50 0.54
CA LEU A 186 -7.76 3.79 0.34
C LEU A 186 -8.23 4.86 1.35
N TRP A 187 -9.19 4.53 2.22
CA TRP A 187 -9.87 5.49 3.07
C TRP A 187 -8.96 6.18 4.09
N GLU A 188 -7.85 5.56 4.50
CA GLU A 188 -6.92 6.17 5.46
C GLU A 188 -5.78 6.90 4.74
N SER A 189 -5.29 6.36 3.61
CA SER A 189 -4.14 6.90 2.88
C SER A 189 -4.49 8.02 1.89
N SER A 190 -5.72 8.05 1.37
CA SER A 190 -6.10 8.90 0.22
C SER A 190 -7.36 9.76 0.48
N GLN A 191 -7.60 10.19 1.73
CA GLN A 191 -8.85 10.93 2.06
C GLN A 191 -9.06 12.20 1.26
N GLU A 192 -8.00 12.96 1.01
CA GLU A 192 -8.07 14.21 0.27
C GLU A 192 -8.57 13.97 -1.16
N LEU A 193 -8.09 12.92 -1.81
CA LEU A 193 -8.53 12.49 -3.14
C LEU A 193 -9.97 11.95 -3.12
N LEU A 194 -10.28 11.05 -2.16
CA LEU A 194 -11.57 10.35 -2.11
C LEU A 194 -12.75 11.26 -1.72
N LYS A 195 -12.46 12.37 -1.02
CA LYS A 195 -13.48 13.35 -0.59
C LYS A 195 -13.56 14.57 -1.52
N ASP A 196 -12.78 14.60 -2.61
CA ASP A 196 -12.83 15.65 -3.60
C ASP A 196 -14.03 15.49 -4.55
N TRP A 197 -15.24 15.53 -3.97
CA TRP A 197 -16.49 15.34 -4.70
C TRP A 197 -16.78 16.47 -5.67
N GLU A 198 -16.24 17.66 -5.42
CA GLU A 198 -16.31 18.80 -6.36
C GLU A 198 -15.56 18.43 -7.64
N CYS A 199 -14.31 17.95 -7.55
CA CYS A 199 -13.57 17.47 -8.71
C CYS A 199 -14.26 16.29 -9.42
N MET A 200 -14.80 15.32 -8.67
CA MET A 200 -15.55 14.21 -9.26
C MET A 200 -16.79 14.71 -10.04
N THR A 201 -17.49 15.71 -9.52
CA THR A 201 -18.67 16.32 -10.15
C THR A 201 -18.27 17.12 -11.40
N GLU A 202 -17.20 17.91 -11.33
CA GLU A 202 -16.63 18.64 -12.46
C GLU A 202 -16.24 17.68 -13.61
N LEU A 203 -15.63 16.54 -13.29
CA LEU A 203 -15.27 15.52 -14.29
C LEU A 203 -16.49 14.91 -14.99
N LEU A 204 -17.63 14.78 -14.30
CA LEU A 204 -18.87 14.21 -14.85
C LEU A 204 -19.71 15.20 -15.65
N LEU A 205 -19.66 16.49 -15.32
CA LEU A 205 -20.59 17.50 -15.85
C LEU A 205 -19.96 18.45 -16.86
N GLU A 206 -18.68 18.78 -16.73
CA GLU A 206 -18.05 19.78 -17.59
C GLU A 206 -17.49 19.15 -18.86
N GLU A 207 -17.66 19.84 -19.99
CA GLU A 207 -17.11 19.40 -21.27
C GLU A 207 -15.57 19.28 -21.20
N PRO A 208 -14.98 18.28 -21.87
CA PRO A 208 -13.54 18.13 -21.93
C PRO A 208 -12.90 19.37 -22.56
N VAL A 209 -11.90 19.93 -21.88
CA VAL A 209 -11.15 21.07 -22.39
C VAL A 209 -10.25 20.61 -23.54
N GLN A 210 -9.87 21.53 -24.45
CA GLN A 210 -9.01 21.19 -25.59
C GLN A 210 -7.76 20.38 -25.18
N GLY A 211 -7.66 19.15 -25.68
CA GLY A 211 -6.56 18.22 -25.41
C GLY A 211 -6.79 17.27 -24.23
N GLU A 212 -7.95 17.29 -23.58
CA GLU A 212 -8.38 16.31 -22.59
C GLU A 212 -9.28 15.24 -23.25
N GLU A 213 -9.02 13.97 -22.98
CA GLU A 213 -9.90 12.89 -23.42
C GLU A 213 -11.18 12.86 -22.59
N ALA A 214 -12.32 12.84 -23.28
CA ALA A 214 -13.62 12.64 -22.66
C ALA A 214 -13.64 11.28 -21.94
N MET A 215 -14.32 11.21 -20.79
CA MET A 215 -14.60 9.92 -20.19
C MET A 215 -15.59 9.15 -21.07
N SER A 216 -15.38 7.85 -21.19
CA SER A 216 -16.38 6.96 -21.78
C SER A 216 -17.53 6.73 -20.79
N ASP A 217 -18.72 6.34 -21.29
CA ASP A 217 -19.87 5.98 -20.45
C ASP A 217 -19.53 4.96 -19.34
N ARG A 218 -18.60 4.04 -19.64
CA ARG A 218 -18.11 3.04 -18.68
C ARG A 218 -17.27 3.68 -17.57
N GLN A 219 -16.42 4.64 -17.89
CA GLN A 219 -15.63 5.41 -16.91
C GLN A 219 -16.53 6.33 -16.08
N GLU A 220 -17.51 6.99 -16.69
CA GLU A 220 -18.50 7.81 -15.96
C GLU A 220 -19.29 6.98 -14.95
N SER A 221 -19.79 5.81 -15.37
CA SER A 221 -20.51 4.89 -14.49
C SER A 221 -19.64 4.42 -13.31
N ALA A 222 -18.38 4.11 -13.57
CA ALA A 222 -17.41 3.74 -12.53
C ALA A 222 -17.07 4.89 -11.58
N LEU A 223 -16.96 6.12 -12.10
CA LEU A 223 -16.74 7.31 -11.27
C LEU A 223 -17.94 7.60 -10.37
N ILE A 224 -19.16 7.42 -10.87
CA ILE A 224 -20.38 7.55 -10.06
C ILE A 224 -20.39 6.49 -8.93
N GLU A 225 -20.05 5.24 -9.23
CA GLU A 225 -19.97 4.17 -8.23
C GLU A 225 -18.90 4.47 -7.15
N LEU A 226 -17.72 4.94 -7.56
CA LEU A 226 -16.67 5.41 -6.64
C LEU A 226 -17.18 6.55 -5.76
N MET A 227 -17.79 7.58 -6.36
CA MET A 227 -18.31 8.74 -5.65
C MET A 227 -19.41 8.37 -4.65
N VAL A 228 -20.34 7.48 -5.03
CA VAL A 228 -21.38 6.98 -4.11
C VAL A 228 -20.76 6.23 -2.94
N CYS A 229 -19.75 5.39 -3.20
CA CYS A 229 -19.05 4.66 -2.14
C CYS A 229 -18.28 5.60 -1.20
N THR A 230 -17.61 6.65 -1.69
CA THR A 230 -16.89 7.61 -0.85
C THR A 230 -17.85 8.45 -0.01
N ILE A 231 -18.97 8.90 -0.57
CA ILE A 231 -20.03 9.62 0.15
C ILE A 231 -20.62 8.72 1.24
N ARG A 232 -20.97 7.47 0.91
CA ARG A 232 -21.55 6.53 1.89
C ARG A 232 -20.58 6.29 3.05
N GLN A 233 -19.31 6.02 2.77
CA GLN A 233 -18.32 5.77 3.82
C GLN A 233 -18.03 7.02 4.67
N ALA A 234 -18.07 8.22 4.08
CA ALA A 234 -18.00 9.48 4.84
C ALA A 234 -19.21 9.69 5.76
N ALA A 235 -20.41 9.37 5.29
CA ALA A 235 -21.65 9.58 6.02
C ALA A 235 -21.89 8.54 7.12
N GLU A 236 -21.63 7.27 6.83
CA GLU A 236 -21.90 6.15 7.73
C GLU A 236 -20.78 5.91 8.75
N ALA A 237 -19.56 6.39 8.46
CA ALA A 237 -18.37 6.28 9.32
C ALA A 237 -18.03 4.83 9.75
N HIS A 238 -18.45 3.83 8.97
CA HIS A 238 -18.06 2.43 9.17
C HIS A 238 -17.60 1.78 7.86
N PRO A 239 -16.67 0.80 7.93
CA PRO A 239 -16.26 0.03 6.76
C PRO A 239 -17.42 -0.74 6.12
N PRO A 240 -17.27 -1.20 4.86
CA PRO A 240 -18.24 -2.09 4.23
C PRO A 240 -18.36 -3.42 4.99
N VAL A 241 -19.42 -4.17 4.65
CA VAL A 241 -19.70 -5.49 5.24
C VAL A 241 -18.47 -6.39 5.11
N GLY A 242 -18.16 -7.15 6.17
CA GLY A 242 -17.00 -8.03 6.21
C GLY A 242 -15.68 -7.37 6.63
N ARG A 243 -15.59 -6.02 6.60
CA ARG A 243 -14.39 -5.27 7.03
C ARG A 243 -14.55 -4.48 8.32
N GLY A 244 -15.77 -4.33 8.82
CA GLY A 244 -16.02 -3.75 10.14
C GLY A 244 -15.49 -4.67 11.25
N THR A 245 -14.84 -4.08 12.26
CA THR A 245 -14.68 -4.78 13.55
C THR A 245 -16.07 -4.88 14.18
N GLY A 246 -16.48 -6.08 14.59
CA GLY A 246 -17.83 -6.32 15.12
C GLY A 246 -18.22 -5.27 16.17
N LYS A 247 -19.23 -4.44 15.84
CA LYS A 247 -19.87 -3.41 16.65
C LYS A 247 -19.10 -2.99 17.92
N ARG A 248 -18.27 -1.94 17.85
CA ARG A 248 -18.10 -1.08 19.04
C ARG A 248 -19.37 -0.27 19.24
N VAL A 249 -20.33 -0.87 19.94
CA VAL A 249 -21.34 -0.10 20.67
C VAL A 249 -20.62 0.54 21.85
N SER A 250 -20.11 1.76 21.67
CA SER A 250 -19.90 2.67 22.78
C SER A 250 -21.19 3.46 22.94
N GLY A 251 -22.09 2.92 23.76
CA GLY A 251 -23.22 3.67 24.26
C GLY A 251 -22.75 4.72 25.27
N THR A 252 -23.20 5.96 25.07
CA THR A 252 -24.00 6.79 26.00
C THR A 252 -24.35 8.06 25.27
#